data_AF-A0AAW1L265-F1
#
_entry.id   AF-A0AAW1L265-F1
#
_cell.length_a   1.000
_cell.length_b   1.000
_cell.length_c   1.000
_cell.angle_alpha   90.00
_cell.angle_beta   90.00
_cell.angle_gamma   90.00
#
_symmetry.space_group_name_H-M   'P 1'
#
loop_
_entity.id
_entity.type
_entity.pdbx_description
1 polymer ?
#
loop_
_entity_poly.entity_id
_entity_poly.type
_entity_poly.pdbx_seq_one_letter_code
_entity_poly.pdbx_strand_id
1 'polypeptide(L)'
;MMKILIPAEPRVLGILLFELHAAISEIGRRKVEAGLSGPDDLQEALLESKKLLKETVELLKHEPPELPEGKILIQAKSNLAELDVIMRTVHMKVGDVI
;
A
#
# COMPACT_ATOMS: atom_id res chain seq x y z
N MET A 1 -1.21 -15.48 -18.97
CA MET A 1 -1.97 -16.72 -19.19
C MET A 1 -2.13 -17.56 -17.91
N MET A 2 -1.12 -17.66 -17.02
CA MET A 2 -1.22 -18.43 -15.76
C MET A 2 -2.16 -17.84 -14.70
N LYS A 3 -2.35 -16.50 -14.65
CA LYS A 3 -3.26 -15.81 -13.71
C LYS A 3 -4.76 -16.11 -13.90
N ILE A 4 -5.14 -16.77 -15.01
CA ILE A 4 -6.55 -17.09 -15.33
C ILE A 4 -6.90 -18.53 -14.90
N LEU A 5 -5.91 -19.43 -14.81
CA LEU A 5 -6.14 -20.85 -14.58
C LEU A 5 -6.41 -21.21 -13.11
N ILE A 6 -5.97 -20.36 -12.17
CA ILE A 6 -6.15 -20.56 -10.72
C ILE A 6 -6.45 -19.19 -10.10
N PRO A 7 -7.69 -18.69 -10.13
CA PRO A 7 -8.02 -17.35 -9.61
C PRO A 7 -7.84 -17.24 -8.09
N ALA A 8 -7.92 -18.36 -7.34
CA ALA A 8 -7.80 -18.34 -5.89
C ALA A 8 -6.40 -17.91 -5.40
N GLU A 9 -5.33 -18.32 -6.09
CA GLU A 9 -3.95 -18.00 -5.71
C GLU A 9 -3.63 -16.49 -5.76
N PRO A 10 -3.87 -15.77 -6.88
CA PRO A 10 -3.68 -14.32 -6.94
C PRO A 10 -4.66 -13.56 -6.03
N ARG A 11 -5.86 -14.08 -5.78
CA ARG A 11 -6.80 -13.49 -4.80
C ARG A 11 -6.23 -13.51 -3.40
N VAL A 12 -5.84 -14.69 -2.91
CA VAL A 12 -5.28 -14.85 -1.56
C VAL A 12 -4.03 -14.00 -1.40
N LEU A 13 -3.12 -14.02 -2.38
CA LEU A 13 -1.92 -13.19 -2.35
C LEU A 13 -2.26 -11.70 -2.37
N GLY A 14 -3.18 -11.26 -3.23
CA GLY A 14 -3.60 -9.87 -3.30
C GLY A 14 -4.20 -9.36 -1.98
N ILE A 15 -5.04 -10.17 -1.33
CA ILE A 15 -5.59 -9.85 0.00
C ILE A 15 -4.48 -9.76 1.04
N LEU A 16 -3.55 -10.72 1.07
CA LEU A 16 -2.43 -10.71 2.02
C LEU A 16 -1.54 -9.47 1.86
N LEU A 17 -1.23 -9.08 0.62
CA LEU A 17 -0.43 -7.90 0.34
C LEU A 17 -1.16 -6.60 0.73
N PHE A 18 -2.49 -6.55 0.57
CA PHE A 18 -3.31 -5.44 1.05
C PHE A 18 -3.29 -5.33 2.58
N GLU A 19 -3.43 -6.44 3.30
CA GLU A 19 -3.34 -6.38 4.76
C GLU A 19 -1.93 -6.01 5.23
N LEU A 20 -0.90 -6.50 4.52
CA LEU A 20 0.49 -6.19 4.83
C LEU A 20 0.82 -4.70 4.61
N HIS A 21 0.31 -4.06 3.55
CA HIS A 21 0.55 -2.63 3.33
C HIS A 21 0.00 -1.80 4.49
N ALA A 22 -1.18 -2.17 5.01
CA ALA A 22 -1.83 -1.48 6.11
C ALA A 22 -1.01 -1.62 7.39
N ALA A 23 -0.51 -2.84 7.66
CA ALA A 23 0.36 -3.10 8.80
C ALA A 23 1.67 -2.29 8.74
N ILE A 24 2.35 -2.25 7.59
CA ILE A 24 3.60 -1.48 7.41
C ILE A 24 3.36 0.02 7.59
N SER A 25 2.30 0.55 6.97
CA SER A 25 1.93 1.97 7.11
C SER A 25 1.67 2.35 8.56
N GLU A 26 0.92 1.51 9.30
CA GLU A 26 0.60 1.75 10.70
C GLU A 26 1.83 1.65 11.61
N ILE A 27 2.75 0.69 11.35
CA ILE A 27 4.02 0.59 12.07
C ILE A 27 4.87 1.84 11.85
N GLY A 28 5.00 2.31 10.60
CA GLY A 28 5.73 3.54 10.27
C GLY A 28 5.16 4.75 11.01
N ARG A 29 3.83 4.92 10.97
CA ARG A 29 3.12 5.99 11.69
C ARG A 29 3.41 5.96 13.20
N ARG A 30 3.25 4.79 13.84
CA ARG A 30 3.47 4.63 15.29
C ARG A 30 4.90 4.91 15.71
N LYS A 31 5.89 4.49 14.91
CA LYS A 31 7.31 4.75 15.23
C LYS A 31 7.62 6.24 15.22
N VAL A 32 7.07 6.99 14.26
CA VAL A 32 7.21 8.45 14.21
C VAL A 32 6.51 9.11 15.40
N GLU A 33 5.28 8.70 15.72
CA GLU A 33 4.54 9.24 16.87
C GLU A 33 5.23 8.99 18.21
N ALA A 34 5.90 7.84 18.35
CA ALA A 34 6.68 7.50 19.54
C ALA A 34 8.07 8.16 19.58
N GLY A 35 8.46 8.91 18.55
CA GLY A 35 9.81 9.48 18.43
C GLY A 35 10.92 8.43 18.27
N LEU A 36 10.56 7.20 17.86
CA LEU A 36 11.46 6.06 17.71
C LEU A 36 12.09 5.95 16.32
N SER A 37 11.63 6.76 15.35
CA SER A 37 12.09 6.72 13.97
C SER A 37 12.18 8.11 13.36
N GLY A 38 13.11 8.27 12.41
CA GLY A 38 13.31 9.51 11.67
C GLY A 38 12.40 9.63 10.44
N PRO A 39 12.48 10.77 9.72
CA PRO A 39 11.77 10.97 8.44
C PRO A 39 12.11 9.91 7.39
N ASP A 40 13.34 9.42 7.37
CA ASP A 40 13.83 8.41 6.42
C ASP A 40 13.15 7.06 6.63
N ASP A 41 12.98 6.63 7.89
CA ASP A 41 12.30 5.38 8.24
C ASP A 41 10.82 5.41 7.85
N LEU A 42 10.16 6.57 8.03
CA LEU A 42 8.79 6.77 7.58
C LEU A 42 8.71 6.68 6.05
N GLN A 43 9.64 7.33 5.35
CA GLN A 43 9.69 7.30 3.90
C GLN A 43 9.89 5.86 3.37
N GLU A 44 10.75 5.07 4.01
CA GLU A 44 10.96 3.66 3.66
C GLU A 44 9.66 2.85 3.86
N ALA A 45 8.98 3.01 5.00
CA ALA A 45 7.71 2.33 5.25
C ALA A 45 6.63 2.70 4.21
N LEU A 46 6.53 3.98 3.82
CA LEU A 46 5.60 4.44 2.80
C LEU A 46 5.97 3.90 1.40
N LEU A 47 7.25 3.82 1.07
CA LEU A 47 7.73 3.23 -0.18
C LEU A 47 7.39 1.73 -0.27
N GLU A 48 7.61 0.99 0.80
CA GLU A 48 7.27 -0.43 0.84
C GLU A 48 5.75 -0.64 0.78
N SER A 49 4.98 0.15 1.53
CA SER A 49 3.51 0.12 1.44
C SER A 49 3.02 0.38 0.01
N LYS A 50 3.65 1.32 -0.71
CA LYS A 50 3.31 1.64 -2.10
C LYS A 50 3.58 0.47 -3.04
N LYS A 51 4.70 -0.24 -2.83
CA LYS A 51 5.05 -1.43 -3.62
C LYS A 51 4.02 -2.54 -3.44
N LEU A 52 3.63 -2.83 -2.20
CA LEU A 52 2.61 -3.84 -1.87
C LEU A 52 1.25 -3.52 -2.47
N LEU A 53 0.83 -2.26 -2.40
CA LEU A 53 -0.42 -1.80 -3.02
C LEU A 53 -0.41 -1.94 -4.55
N LYS A 54 0.71 -1.60 -5.21
CA LYS A 54 0.83 -1.79 -6.68
C LYS A 54 0.70 -3.26 -7.07
N GLU A 55 1.30 -4.15 -6.29
CA GLU A 55 1.23 -5.59 -6.53
C GLU A 55 -0.19 -6.14 -6.27
N THR A 56 -0.84 -5.66 -5.20
CA THR A 56 -2.27 -5.93 -4.92
C THR A 56 -3.14 -5.56 -6.11
N VAL A 57 -2.98 -4.36 -6.66
CA VAL A 57 -3.75 -3.90 -7.82
C VAL A 57 -3.52 -4.80 -9.03
N GLU A 58 -2.28 -5.21 -9.28
CA GLU A 58 -1.93 -6.06 -10.42
C GLU A 58 -2.42 -7.52 -10.27
N LEU A 59 -2.54 -8.02 -9.04
CA LEU A 59 -3.12 -9.35 -8.77
C LEU A 59 -4.64 -9.34 -8.89
N LEU A 60 -5.30 -8.30 -8.38
CA LEU A 60 -6.76 -8.23 -8.31
C LEU A 60 -7.42 -7.50 -9.49
N LYS A 61 -6.66 -7.00 -10.49
CA LYS A 61 -7.17 -6.13 -11.58
C LYS A 61 -8.33 -6.67 -12.41
N HIS A 62 -8.58 -7.98 -12.37
CA HIS A 62 -9.65 -8.64 -13.11
C HIS A 62 -10.84 -9.02 -12.22
N GLU A 63 -10.79 -8.72 -10.92
CA GLU A 63 -11.86 -9.06 -10.01
C GLU A 63 -13.06 -8.11 -10.18
N PRO A 64 -14.28 -8.66 -10.27
CA PRO A 64 -15.50 -7.87 -10.40
C PRO A 64 -15.84 -7.14 -9.09
N PRO A 65 -16.38 -5.91 -9.14
CA PRO A 65 -16.63 -5.07 -7.96
C PRO A 65 -17.67 -5.64 -6.98
N GLU A 66 -18.49 -6.58 -7.43
CA GLU A 66 -19.48 -7.27 -6.59
C GLU A 66 -18.82 -8.22 -5.57
N LEU A 67 -17.61 -8.72 -5.86
CA LEU A 67 -16.85 -9.59 -4.98
C LEU A 67 -16.03 -8.81 -3.94
N PRO A 68 -15.72 -9.42 -2.77
CA PRO A 68 -14.83 -8.81 -1.78
C PRO A 68 -13.49 -8.36 -2.37
N GLU A 69 -12.89 -9.16 -3.24
CA GLU A 69 -11.59 -8.88 -3.86
C GLU A 69 -11.66 -7.68 -4.81
N GLY A 70 -12.77 -7.50 -5.52
CA GLY A 70 -13.01 -6.30 -6.34
C GLY A 70 -13.17 -5.03 -5.50
N LYS A 71 -13.78 -5.13 -4.31
CA LYS A 71 -13.85 -4.02 -3.36
C LYS A 71 -12.46 -3.66 -2.81
N ILE A 72 -11.65 -4.67 -2.49
CA ILE A 72 -10.25 -4.48 -2.09
C ILE A 72 -9.46 -3.81 -3.22
N LEU A 73 -9.65 -4.21 -4.48
CA LEU A 73 -9.01 -3.54 -5.62
C LEU A 73 -9.35 -2.05 -5.68
N ILE A 74 -10.62 -1.68 -5.49
CA ILE A 74 -11.07 -0.28 -5.48
C ILE A 74 -10.37 0.47 -4.35
N GLN A 75 -10.37 -0.09 -3.13
CA GLN A 75 -9.71 0.54 -1.99
C GLN A 75 -8.20 0.65 -2.19
N ALA A 76 -7.54 -0.37 -2.74
CA ALA A 76 -6.11 -0.35 -3.02
C ALA A 76 -5.73 0.79 -3.99
N LYS A 77 -6.57 1.06 -5.00
CA LYS A 77 -6.39 2.20 -5.91
C LYS A 77 -6.56 3.54 -5.19
N SER A 78 -7.54 3.67 -4.30
CA SER A 78 -7.70 4.88 -3.46
C SER A 78 -6.48 5.10 -2.58
N ASN A 79 -6.06 4.06 -1.86
CA ASN A 79 -4.90 4.11 -0.97
C ASN A 79 -3.62 4.48 -1.72
N LEU A 80 -3.41 4.01 -2.96
CA LEU A 80 -2.27 4.42 -3.79
C LEU A 80 -2.28 5.92 -4.09
N ALA A 81 -3.44 6.46 -4.46
CA ALA A 81 -3.57 7.89 -4.76
C ALA A 81 -3.34 8.74 -3.50
N GLU A 82 -3.90 8.34 -2.36
CA GLU A 82 -3.68 9.00 -1.07
C GLU A 82 -2.21 8.94 -0.64
N LEU A 83 -1.57 7.78 -0.79
CA LEU A 83 -0.17 7.58 -0.46
C LEU A 83 0.75 8.46 -1.31
N ASP A 84 0.44 8.64 -2.60
CA ASP A 84 1.16 9.57 -3.48
C ASP A 84 1.07 11.03 -3.01
N VAL A 85 -0.08 11.43 -2.47
CA VAL A 85 -0.25 12.77 -1.86
C VAL A 85 0.57 12.89 -0.59
N ILE A 86 0.47 11.90 0.32
CA ILE A 86 1.21 11.89 1.60
C ILE A 86 2.72 11.95 1.34
N MET A 87 3.23 11.14 0.42
CA MET A 87 4.66 11.10 0.11
C MET A 87 5.18 12.44 -0.42
N ARG A 88 4.38 13.18 -1.21
CA ARG A 88 4.75 14.55 -1.63
C ARG A 88 4.83 15.49 -0.44
N THR A 89 3.86 15.42 0.48
CA THR A 89 3.86 16.23 1.71
C THR A 89 5.05 15.91 2.62
N VAL A 90 5.40 14.64 2.77
CA VAL A 90 6.57 14.22 3.56
C VAL A 90 7.87 14.72 2.90
N HIS A 91 8.02 14.60 1.59
CA HIS A 91 9.18 15.16 0.86
C HIS A 91 9.32 16.67 1.06
N MET A 92 8.21 17.42 0.98
CA MET A 92 8.23 18.86 1.18
C MET A 92 8.68 19.23 2.61
N LYS A 93 8.17 18.53 3.64
CA LYS A 93 8.57 18.78 5.04
C LYS A 93 10.04 18.44 5.33
N VAL A 94 10.65 17.51 4.61
CA VAL A 94 12.08 17.19 4.74
C VAL A 94 12.96 18.22 4.01
N GLY A 95 12.49 18.74 2.88
CA GLY A 95 13.21 19.76 2.10
C GLY A 95 13.25 21.16 2.73
N ASP A 96 12.31 21.49 3.62
CA ASP A 96 12.23 22.79 4.30
C ASP A 96 13.16 22.91 5.54
N VAL A 97 13.96 21.89 5.84
CA VAL A 97 14.85 21.84 7.02
C VAL A 97 16.34 22.06 6.64
N ILE A 98 16.62 22.60 5.45
CA ILE A 98 17.98 22.98 5.01
C ILE A 98 18.07 24.48 4.76
#